data_AF-A0A7V6HE45-F1
#
_entry.id   AF-A0A7V6HE45-F1
#
_cell.length_a   1.000
_cell.length_b   1.000
_cell.length_c   1.000
_cell.angle_alpha   90.00
_cell.angle_beta   90.00
_cell.angle_gamma   90.00
#
_symmetry.space_group_name_H-M   'P 1'
#
loop_
_entity.id
_entity.type
_entity.pdbx_description
1 polymer ?
#
loop_
_entity_poly.entity_id
_entity_poly.type
_entity_poly.pdbx_seq_one_letter_code
_entity_poly.pdbx_strand_id
1 'polypeptide(L)'
;MNELLNNVQVQTALITLIVLALNALAQWLKSKTRGSLLEYVWCYAQPIIAAFIAAAREVMQEGGEGSAAIRGIMDKSLAEFADQYELFEGRPPTEAEIAAVRNELVTQLKRIIGG
;
A
#
# COMPACT_ATOMS: atom_id res chain seq x y z
N MET A 1 -15.77 -24.51 28.55
CA MET A 1 -15.45 -23.37 27.64
C MET A 1 -13.94 -23.21 27.45
N ASN A 2 -13.13 -23.19 28.51
CA ASN A 2 -11.65 -23.15 28.40
C ASN A 2 -11.03 -24.39 27.74
N GLU A 3 -11.59 -25.59 27.93
CA GLU A 3 -11.04 -26.81 27.30
C GLU A 3 -11.28 -26.90 25.79
N LEU A 4 -12.41 -26.37 25.30
CA LEU A 4 -12.73 -26.32 23.86
C LEU A 4 -11.83 -25.33 23.11
N LEU A 5 -11.49 -24.20 23.73
CA LEU A 5 -10.60 -23.20 23.16
C LEU A 5 -9.12 -23.61 23.19
N ASN A 6 -8.72 -24.56 24.05
CA ASN A 6 -7.36 -25.12 24.10
C ASN A 6 -7.18 -26.34 23.17
N ASN A 7 -8.25 -26.80 22.53
CA ASN A 7 -8.17 -27.88 21.57
C ASN A 7 -7.58 -27.35 20.24
N VAL A 8 -6.43 -27.89 19.86
CA VAL A 8 -5.67 -27.47 18.66
C VAL A 8 -6.50 -27.58 17.38
N GLN A 9 -7.39 -28.58 17.27
CA GLN A 9 -8.27 -28.75 16.10
C GLN A 9 -9.32 -27.64 16.05
N VAL A 10 -9.87 -27.25 17.20
CA VAL A 10 -10.84 -26.16 17.32
C VAL A 10 -10.18 -24.81 17.02
N GLN A 11 -8.97 -24.57 17.53
CA GLN A 11 -8.19 -23.36 17.21
C GLN A 11 -7.84 -23.29 15.72
N THR A 12 -7.42 -24.40 15.13
CA THR A 12 -7.10 -24.47 13.69
C THR A 12 -8.33 -24.19 12.83
N ALA A 13 -9.48 -24.76 13.20
CA ALA A 13 -10.74 -24.50 12.51
C ALA A 13 -11.18 -23.02 12.63
N LEU A 14 -11.04 -22.43 13.82
CA LEU A 14 -11.32 -21.01 14.06
C LEU A 14 -10.39 -20.09 13.25
N ILE A 15 -9.08 -20.35 13.26
CA ILE A 15 -8.10 -19.59 12.47
C ILE A 15 -8.43 -19.69 10.98
N THR A 16 -8.76 -20.89 10.50
CA THR A 16 -9.12 -21.11 9.10
C THR A 16 -10.37 -20.31 8.69
N LEU A 17 -11.41 -20.31 9.55
CA LEU A 17 -12.61 -19.50 9.34
C LEU A 17 -12.32 -17.99 9.32
N ILE A 18 -11.47 -17.51 10.23
CA ILE A 18 -11.06 -16.10 10.26
C ILE A 18 -10.31 -15.74 8.98
N VAL A 19 -9.35 -16.55 8.53
CA VAL A 19 -8.59 -16.30 7.30
C VAL A 19 -9.50 -16.29 6.07
N LEU A 20 -10.47 -17.22 5.99
CA LEU A 20 -11.47 -17.24 4.92
C LEU A 20 -12.33 -15.98 4.92
N ALA A 21 -12.80 -15.55 6.10
CA ALA A 21 -13.59 -14.34 6.25
C ALA A 21 -12.80 -13.07 5.86
N LEU A 22 -11.53 -12.97 6.27
CA LEU A 22 -10.66 -11.86 5.92
C LEU A 22 -10.35 -11.81 4.42
N ASN A 23 -10.11 -12.97 3.79
CA ASN A 23 -9.91 -13.05 2.34
C ASN A 23 -11.16 -12.65 1.56
N ALA A 24 -12.33 -13.09 1.99
CA ALA A 24 -13.61 -12.69 1.38
C ALA A 24 -13.85 -11.18 1.53
N LEU A 25 -13.55 -10.62 2.70
CA LEU A 25 -13.64 -9.17 2.94
C LEU A 25 -12.67 -8.38 2.06
N ALA A 26 -11.43 -8.86 1.88
CA ALA A 26 -10.45 -8.24 0.99
C ALA A 26 -10.89 -8.29 -0.48
N GLN A 27 -11.48 -9.40 -0.93
CA GLN A 27 -12.04 -9.49 -2.28
C GLN A 27 -13.27 -8.60 -2.46
N TRP A 28 -14.13 -8.52 -1.45
CA TRP A 28 -15.28 -7.62 -1.45
C TRP A 28 -14.84 -6.15 -1.53
N LEU A 29 -13.85 -5.74 -0.73
CA LEU A 29 -13.24 -4.40 -0.80
C LEU A 29 -12.71 -4.12 -2.22
N LYS A 30 -11.95 -5.04 -2.81
CA LYS A 30 -11.44 -4.92 -4.19
C LYS A 30 -12.57 -4.81 -5.23
N SER A 31 -13.69 -5.50 -5.02
CA SER A 31 -14.85 -5.44 -5.92
C SER A 31 -15.67 -4.16 -5.80
N LYS A 32 -15.61 -3.48 -4.64
CA LYS A 32 -16.32 -2.22 -4.37
C LYS A 32 -15.57 -0.99 -4.86
N THR A 33 -14.26 -1.06 -5.05
CA THR A 33 -13.42 0.01 -5.61
C THR A 33 -13.42 0.03 -7.15
N ARG A 34 -14.57 -0.17 -7.81
CA ARG A 34 -14.70 0.04 -9.26
C ARG A 34 -14.69 1.55 -9.50
N GLY A 35 -13.59 2.04 -10.09
CA GLY A 35 -13.03 3.37 -9.88
C GLY A 35 -11.92 3.21 -8.85
N SER A 36 -10.69 2.90 -9.28
CA SER A 36 -9.63 2.57 -8.32
C SER A 36 -9.48 3.74 -7.33
N LEU A 37 -9.32 3.46 -6.03
CA LEU A 37 -9.05 4.54 -5.06
C LEU A 37 -7.85 5.40 -5.53
N LEU A 38 -6.93 4.79 -6.27
CA LEU A 38 -5.86 5.46 -6.98
C LEU A 38 -6.36 6.47 -8.04
N GLU A 39 -7.35 6.14 -8.86
CA GLU A 39 -8.00 7.09 -9.80
C GLU A 39 -8.61 8.28 -9.08
N TYR A 40 -9.26 8.06 -7.93
CA TYR A 40 -9.85 9.13 -7.13
C TYR A 40 -8.79 10.11 -6.61
N VAL A 41 -7.64 9.59 -6.13
CA VAL A 41 -6.54 10.41 -5.61
C VAL A 41 -5.47 10.72 -6.65
N TRP A 42 -5.73 10.43 -7.93
CA TRP A 42 -4.70 10.44 -8.98
C TRP A 42 -4.10 11.83 -9.21
N CYS A 43 -4.93 12.88 -9.14
CA CYS A 43 -4.46 14.26 -9.30
C CYS A 43 -3.38 14.64 -8.28
N TYR A 44 -3.47 14.12 -7.06
CA TYR A 44 -2.49 14.34 -5.99
C TYR A 44 -1.30 13.37 -6.11
N ALA A 45 -1.58 12.11 -6.46
CA ALA A 45 -0.57 11.05 -6.48
C ALA A 45 0.34 11.10 -7.72
N GLN A 46 -0.16 11.51 -8.89
CA GLN A 46 0.56 11.48 -10.17
C GLN A 46 1.92 12.20 -10.12
N PRO A 47 2.04 13.48 -9.69
CA PRO A 47 3.33 14.16 -9.66
C PRO A 47 4.33 13.49 -8.70
N ILE A 48 3.83 12.94 -7.61
CA ILE A 48 4.63 12.27 -6.58
C ILE A 48 5.15 10.92 -7.08
N ILE A 49 4.30 10.14 -7.76
CA ILE A 49 4.69 8.88 -8.39
C ILE A 49 5.77 9.13 -9.45
N ALA A 50 5.65 10.20 -10.24
CA ALA A 50 6.66 10.56 -11.23
C ALA A 50 8.01 10.90 -10.57
N ALA A 51 7.99 11.70 -9.49
CA ALA A 51 9.20 12.04 -8.72
C ALA A 51 9.83 10.79 -8.06
N PHE A 52 9.01 9.90 -7.49
CA PHE A 52 9.46 8.63 -6.94
C PHE A 52 10.17 7.77 -7.98
N ILE A 53 9.59 7.64 -9.18
CA ILE A 53 10.19 6.84 -10.27
C ILE A 53 11.57 7.39 -10.65
N ALA A 54 11.73 8.72 -10.75
CA ALA A 54 13.00 9.34 -11.06
C ALA A 54 14.05 9.06 -9.98
N ALA A 55 13.70 9.33 -8.72
CA ALA A 55 14.61 9.12 -7.58
C ALA A 55 14.99 7.64 -7.39
N ALA A 56 14.03 6.72 -7.55
CA ALA A 56 14.29 5.29 -7.46
C ALA A 56 15.22 4.79 -8.58
N ARG A 57 15.11 5.34 -9.80
CA ARG A 57 16.03 5.00 -10.90
C ARG A 57 17.45 5.50 -10.63
N GLU A 58 17.58 6.72 -10.11
CA GLU A 58 18.88 7.30 -9.73
C GLU A 58 19.59 6.44 -8.68
N VAL A 59 18.89 6.08 -7.59
CA VAL A 59 19.43 5.20 -6.55
C VAL A 59 19.87 3.83 -7.10
N MET A 60 19.11 3.26 -8.04
CA MET A 60 19.47 1.99 -8.68
C MET A 60 20.70 2.12 -9.61
N GLN A 61 20.87 3.26 -10.28
CA GLN A 61 22.05 3.52 -11.13
C GLN A 61 23.33 3.70 -10.33
N GLU A 62 23.25 4.25 -9.12
CA GLU A 62 24.39 4.43 -8.20
C GLU A 62 24.86 3.12 -7.54
N GLY A 63 24.32 1.96 -7.97
CA GLY A 63 24.61 0.65 -7.38
C GLY A 63 23.91 0.44 -6.03
N GLY A 64 22.99 1.34 -5.68
CA GLY A 64 22.21 1.29 -4.46
C GLY A 64 21.00 0.37 -4.59
N GLU A 65 21.20 -0.94 -4.47
CA GLU A 65 20.14 -1.84 -3.98
C GLU A 65 19.85 -1.61 -2.48
N GLY A 66 20.23 -0.45 -1.94
CA GLY A 66 20.10 -0.07 -0.56
C GLY A 66 18.63 0.05 -0.19
N SER A 67 18.06 -1.03 0.35
CA SER A 67 16.70 -1.08 0.88
C SER A 67 16.33 0.10 1.80
N ALA A 68 17.32 0.75 2.43
CA ALA A 68 17.15 1.95 3.24
C ALA A 68 16.90 3.23 2.41
N ALA A 69 17.62 3.45 1.31
CA ALA A 69 17.46 4.63 0.46
C ALA A 69 16.10 4.61 -0.25
N ILE A 70 15.72 3.46 -0.84
CA ILE A 70 14.41 3.27 -1.47
C ILE A 70 13.27 3.40 -0.45
N ARG A 71 13.45 2.89 0.78
CA ARG A 71 12.48 3.06 1.86
C ARG A 71 12.33 4.54 2.24
N GLY A 72 13.44 5.27 2.38
CA GLY A 72 13.41 6.71 2.66
C GLY A 72 12.69 7.52 1.59
N ILE A 73 12.92 7.21 0.30
CA ILE A 73 12.20 7.85 -0.81
C ILE A 73 10.69 7.51 -0.73
N MET A 74 10.34 6.26 -0.46
CA MET A 74 8.95 5.83 -0.36
C MET A 74 8.21 6.52 0.80
N ASP A 75 8.85 6.60 1.97
CA ASP A 75 8.28 7.28 3.15
C ASP A 75 8.07 8.77 2.86
N LYS A 76 9.06 9.41 2.21
CA LYS A 76 8.96 10.81 1.77
C LYS A 76 7.81 11.01 0.77
N SER A 77 7.68 10.15 -0.23
CA SER A 77 6.59 10.24 -1.22
C SER A 77 5.21 10.08 -0.58
N LEU A 78 5.05 9.20 0.41
CA LEU A 78 3.79 9.03 1.11
C LEU A 78 3.46 10.23 2.02
N ALA A 79 4.47 10.83 2.64
CA ALA A 79 4.31 12.07 3.40
C ALA A 79 3.89 13.23 2.50
N GLU A 80 4.58 13.43 1.37
CA GLU A 80 4.22 14.47 0.38
C GLU A 80 2.80 14.27 -0.15
N PHE A 81 2.37 13.02 -0.33
CA PHE A 81 0.99 12.72 -0.74
C PHE A 81 -0.01 13.15 0.34
N ALA A 82 0.28 12.84 1.61
CA ALA A 82 -0.58 13.23 2.71
C ALA A 82 -0.69 14.75 2.83
N ASP A 83 0.44 15.47 2.72
CA ASP A 83 0.47 16.93 2.79
C ASP A 83 -0.32 17.58 1.64
N GLN A 84 -0.15 17.09 0.40
CA GLN A 84 -0.89 17.59 -0.76
C GLN A 84 -2.39 17.31 -0.64
N TYR A 85 -2.74 16.10 -0.20
CA TYR A 85 -4.13 15.71 0.00
C TYR A 85 -4.80 16.61 1.05
N GLU A 86 -4.14 16.81 2.20
CA GLU A 86 -4.66 17.66 3.28
C GLU A 86 -4.78 19.13 2.87
N LEU A 87 -3.81 19.64 2.10
CA LEU A 87 -3.84 21.01 1.60
C LEU A 87 -5.07 21.30 0.73
N PHE A 88 -5.49 20.36 -0.12
CA PHE A 88 -6.57 20.58 -1.09
C PHE A 88 -7.94 20.07 -0.64
N GLU A 89 -8.00 18.99 0.14
CA GLU A 89 -9.25 18.40 0.61
C GLU A 89 -9.65 18.90 2.02
N GLY A 90 -8.74 19.59 2.72
CA GLY A 90 -8.97 20.08 4.09
C GLY A 90 -9.08 18.97 5.14
N ARG A 91 -8.66 17.75 4.79
CA ARG A 91 -8.61 16.58 5.68
C ARG A 91 -7.41 15.70 5.35
N PRO A 92 -6.87 14.93 6.30
CA PRO A 92 -5.86 13.92 5.98
C PRO A 92 -6.47 12.82 5.09
N PRO A 93 -5.64 12.16 4.26
CA PRO A 93 -6.07 10.97 3.54
C PRO A 93 -6.34 9.82 4.51
N THR A 94 -7.32 9.00 4.17
CA THR A 94 -7.64 7.76 4.86
C THR A 94 -6.52 6.73 4.66
N GLU A 95 -6.44 5.75 5.55
CA GLU A 95 -5.48 4.64 5.41
C GLU A 95 -5.64 3.89 4.08
N ALA A 96 -6.87 3.80 3.55
CA ALA A 96 -7.15 3.16 2.27
C ALA A 96 -6.59 3.96 1.08
N GLU A 97 -6.68 5.30 1.12
CA GLU A 97 -6.10 6.20 0.12
C GLU A 97 -4.57 6.14 0.15
N ILE A 98 -3.95 6.16 1.34
CA ILE A 98 -2.50 5.98 1.51
C ILE A 98 -2.06 4.61 0.98
N ALA A 99 -2.81 3.54 1.30
CA ALA A 99 -2.49 2.19 0.84
C ALA A 99 -2.58 2.07 -0.68
N ALA A 100 -3.53 2.75 -1.32
CA ALA A 100 -3.65 2.77 -2.78
C ALA A 100 -2.40 3.39 -3.43
N VAL A 101 -1.95 4.55 -2.94
CA VAL A 101 -0.72 5.20 -3.45
C VAL A 101 0.50 4.35 -3.16
N ARG A 102 0.63 3.79 -1.95
CA ARG A 102 1.75 2.89 -1.60
C ARG A 102 1.84 1.68 -2.53
N ASN A 103 0.72 1.05 -2.85
CA ASN A 103 0.68 -0.09 -3.76
C ASN A 103 1.16 0.29 -5.17
N GLU A 104 0.81 1.49 -5.64
CA GLU A 104 1.29 2.01 -6.91
C GLU A 104 2.80 2.26 -6.88
N LEU A 105 3.34 2.92 -5.85
CA LEU A 105 4.79 3.12 -5.68
C LEU A 105 5.55 1.78 -5.68
N VAL A 106 5.05 0.78 -4.96
CA VAL A 106 5.63 -0.58 -4.95
C VAL A 106 5.56 -1.23 -6.34
N THR A 107 4.47 -1.03 -7.08
CA THR A 107 4.31 -1.54 -8.44
C THR A 107 5.32 -0.90 -9.39
N GLN A 108 5.52 0.40 -9.29
CA GLN A 108 6.51 1.13 -10.09
C GLN A 108 7.94 0.72 -9.72
N LEU A 109 8.24 0.55 -8.43
CA LEU A 109 9.54 0.04 -7.99
C LEU A 109 9.84 -1.35 -8.55
N LYS A 110 8.85 -2.26 -8.53
CA LYS A 110 8.99 -3.59 -9.13
C LYS A 110 9.27 -3.52 -10.64
N ARG A 111 8.68 -2.56 -11.36
CA ARG A 111 8.98 -2.34 -12.79
C ARG A 111 10.41 -1.81 -12.99
N ILE A 112 10.88 -0.94 -12.11
CA ILE A 112 12.26 -0.41 -12.17
C ILE A 112 13.28 -1.52 -11.92
N ILE A 113 13.06 -2.38 -10.92
CA ILE A 113 13.94 -3.51 -10.58
C ILE A 113 13.83 -4.62 -11.64
N GLY A 114 12.60 -4.91 -12.08
CA GLY A 114 12.29 -6.06 -12.92
C GLY A 114 12.67 -5.91 -14.38
N GLY A 115 12.88 -4.70 -14.88
CA GLY A 115 13.34 -4.41 -16.25
C GLY A 115 12.48 -5.05 -17.32
#